data_AF-A0A519L0A7-F1
#
_entry.id   AF-A0A519L0A7-F1
#
_cell.length_a   1.000
_cell.length_b   1.000
_cell.length_c   1.000
_cell.angle_alpha   90.00
_cell.angle_beta   90.00
_cell.angle_gamma   90.00
#
_symmetry.space_group_name_H-M   'P 1'
#
loop_
_entity.id
_entity.type
_entity.pdbx_description
1 polymer ?
#
loop_
_entity_poly.entity_id
_entity_poly.type
_entity_poly.pdbx_seq_one_letter_code
_entity_poly.pdbx_strand_id
1 'polypeptide(L)'
;MVCGMRPQILFPLFAEVSTLKGVGPKVLPLVQKLAGPLVRDVLFLSPSGVVVRRPMTAADAIEGQVGIFEVIIDRLILPGKPGVPIKVRASDQTGFVHMIWFGGSGQHIDRLLPRGETRLVSGKVERFNNEVQIVHPDVFKPTEADEIAAVEPVYPATLGLSSRVIRKLTQQALALTPDLPEWQDPAWLAKQGWGRWQEAIAALHAPAGEPDLDPGSP
;
A
#
# COMPACT_ATOMS: atom_id res chain seq x y z
N MET A 1 -28.65 -32.34 21.74
CA MET A 1 -27.50 -31.42 21.89
C MET A 1 -26.71 -31.48 20.59
N VAL A 2 -27.12 -30.72 19.57
CA VAL A 2 -26.36 -30.67 18.31
C VAL A 2 -25.16 -29.79 18.60
N CYS A 3 -23.99 -30.40 18.76
CA CYS A 3 -22.72 -29.70 18.66
C CYS A 3 -22.74 -29.04 17.28
N GLY A 4 -23.05 -27.75 17.22
CA GLY A 4 -23.38 -27.07 15.97
C GLY A 4 -22.20 -27.12 15.03
N MET A 5 -22.22 -28.05 14.08
CA MET A 5 -21.25 -28.07 13.00
C MET A 5 -21.33 -26.72 12.28
N ARG A 6 -20.16 -26.12 12.07
CA ARG A 6 -20.05 -24.87 11.33
C ARG A 6 -20.77 -25.02 9.97
N PRO A 7 -21.63 -24.07 9.58
CA PRO A 7 -22.22 -24.06 8.25
C PRO A 7 -21.13 -24.16 7.16
N GLN A 8 -21.35 -24.99 6.15
CA GLN A 8 -20.36 -25.26 5.09
C GLN A 8 -19.94 -24.00 4.35
N ILE A 9 -20.86 -23.03 4.22
CA ILE A 9 -20.61 -21.72 3.62
C ILE A 9 -19.48 -20.94 4.29
N LEU A 10 -19.19 -21.21 5.57
CA LEU A 10 -18.11 -20.57 6.32
C LEU A 10 -16.78 -21.32 6.24
N PHE A 11 -16.73 -22.53 5.69
CA PHE A 11 -15.48 -23.33 5.67
C PHE A 11 -14.28 -22.59 5.06
N PRO A 12 -14.40 -21.84 3.95
CA PRO A 12 -13.27 -21.10 3.38
C PRO A 12 -12.62 -20.12 4.36
N LEU A 13 -13.42 -19.41 5.15
CA LEU A 13 -12.92 -18.44 6.14
C LEU A 13 -12.24 -19.08 7.35
N PHE A 14 -12.53 -20.35 7.62
CA PHE A 14 -11.95 -21.12 8.72
C PHE A 14 -10.92 -22.15 8.24
N ALA A 15 -10.51 -22.08 6.97
CA ALA A 15 -9.33 -22.78 6.49
C ALA A 15 -8.06 -22.16 7.10
N GLU A 16 -6.99 -22.93 7.15
CA GLU A 16 -5.69 -22.42 7.58
C GLU A 16 -5.15 -21.38 6.60
N VAL A 17 -4.44 -20.36 7.11
CA VAL A 17 -3.78 -19.34 6.28
C VAL A 17 -2.75 -19.92 5.31
N SER A 18 -2.25 -21.14 5.56
CA SER A 18 -1.36 -21.89 4.66
C SER A 18 -1.99 -22.18 3.29
N THR A 19 -3.32 -22.13 3.19
CA THR A 19 -4.07 -22.28 1.93
C THR A 19 -3.95 -21.04 1.03
N LEU A 20 -3.60 -19.87 1.58
CA LEU A 20 -3.40 -18.65 0.80
C LEU A 20 -2.07 -18.70 0.03
N LYS A 21 -2.10 -18.33 -1.25
CA LYS A 21 -0.91 -18.32 -2.10
C LYS A 21 0.11 -17.33 -1.57
N GLY A 22 1.34 -17.82 -1.35
CA GLY A 22 2.45 -17.04 -0.80
C GLY A 22 2.74 -17.32 0.68
N VAL A 23 1.87 -18.07 1.37
CA VAL A 23 2.08 -18.48 2.77
C VAL A 23 2.83 -19.82 2.82
N GLY A 24 4.12 -19.78 2.53
CA GLY A 24 5.02 -20.92 2.67
C GLY A 24 5.56 -21.11 4.11
N PRO A 25 6.39 -22.14 4.36
CA PRO A 25 6.90 -22.47 5.71
C PRO A 25 7.61 -21.34 6.44
N LYS A 26 8.26 -20.42 5.70
CA LYS A 26 8.92 -19.23 6.26
C LYS A 26 7.96 -18.10 6.62
N VAL A 27 6.88 -17.95 5.85
CA VAL A 27 5.91 -16.85 5.97
C VAL A 27 4.80 -17.21 6.96
N LEU A 28 4.40 -18.48 7.01
CA LEU A 28 3.36 -19.01 7.89
C LEU A 28 3.49 -18.55 9.36
N PRO A 29 4.62 -18.74 10.06
CA PRO A 29 4.72 -18.32 11.46
C PRO A 29 4.63 -16.80 11.64
N LEU A 30 5.02 -16.02 10.63
CA LEU A 30 4.92 -14.55 10.66
C LEU A 30 3.47 -14.10 10.50
N VAL A 31 2.73 -14.70 9.57
CA VAL A 31 1.29 -14.42 9.35
C VAL A 31 0.47 -14.85 10.57
N GLN A 32 0.74 -16.03 11.13
CA GLN A 32 0.07 -16.52 12.34
C GLN A 32 0.29 -15.60 13.54
N LYS A 33 1.50 -15.07 13.70
CA LYS A 33 1.82 -14.13 14.77
C LYS A 33 1.15 -12.77 14.58
N LEU A 34 1.05 -12.30 13.34
CA LEU A 34 0.53 -10.98 13.03
C LEU A 34 -1.01 -10.94 13.02
N ALA A 35 -1.64 -11.88 12.33
CA ALA A 35 -3.08 -11.91 12.09
C ALA A 35 -3.75 -13.06 12.84
N GLY A 36 -3.27 -14.29 12.61
CA GLY A 36 -3.82 -15.51 13.18
C GLY A 36 -3.73 -16.71 12.24
N PRO A 37 -4.13 -17.91 12.69
CA PRO A 37 -4.00 -19.14 11.93
C PRO A 37 -5.05 -19.34 10.84
N LEU A 38 -6.15 -18.59 10.83
CA LEU A 38 -7.26 -18.79 9.90
C LEU A 38 -7.35 -17.69 8.85
N VAL A 39 -7.93 -18.02 7.69
CA VAL A 39 -8.20 -17.05 6.61
C VAL A 39 -8.98 -15.84 7.12
N ARG A 40 -9.98 -16.03 7.97
CA ARG A 40 -10.74 -14.93 8.58
C ARG A 40 -9.85 -14.00 9.40
N ASP A 41 -8.80 -14.50 10.04
CA ASP A 41 -7.97 -13.68 10.92
C ASP A 41 -7.16 -12.68 10.06
N VAL A 42 -6.77 -13.08 8.85
CA VAL A 42 -6.18 -12.18 7.83
C VAL A 42 -7.23 -11.23 7.23
N LEU A 43 -8.47 -11.71 7.05
CA LEU A 43 -9.59 -10.88 6.59
C LEU A 43 -9.93 -9.77 7.58
N PHE A 44 -9.90 -10.04 8.88
CA PHE A 44 -10.20 -9.04 9.91
C PHE A 44 -9.00 -8.15 10.27
N LEU A 45 -7.84 -8.37 9.65
CA LEU A 45 -6.69 -7.49 9.83
C LEU A 45 -6.92 -6.19 9.04
N SER A 46 -7.25 -5.11 9.75
CA SER A 46 -7.48 -3.81 9.14
C SER A 46 -6.17 -3.14 8.67
N PRO A 47 -6.24 -2.27 7.64
CA PRO A 47 -5.16 -1.34 7.36
C PRO A 47 -4.88 -0.44 8.57
N SER A 48 -3.60 -0.17 8.84
CA SER A 48 -3.15 0.77 9.88
C SER A 48 -2.93 2.19 9.33
N GLY A 49 -3.07 2.37 8.02
CA GLY A 49 -2.83 3.64 7.34
C GLY A 49 -3.26 3.57 5.88
N VAL A 50 -3.20 4.71 5.21
CA VAL A 50 -3.49 4.81 3.77
C VAL A 50 -2.55 5.82 3.12
N VAL A 51 -2.00 5.46 1.99
CA VAL A 51 -1.23 6.37 1.15
C VAL A 51 -2.14 6.89 0.06
N VAL A 52 -2.44 8.19 0.10
CA VAL A 52 -3.15 8.90 -0.96
C VAL A 52 -2.12 9.63 -1.81
N ARG A 53 -1.99 9.20 -3.06
CA ARG A 53 -1.08 9.75 -4.05
C ARG A 53 -1.80 10.75 -4.94
N ARG A 54 -1.15 11.87 -5.24
CA ARG A 54 -1.69 12.89 -6.16
C ARG A 54 -0.67 13.19 -7.25
N PRO A 55 -1.09 13.33 -8.52
CA PRO A 55 -0.22 13.90 -9.54
C PRO A 55 0.25 15.29 -9.11
N MET A 56 1.55 15.55 -9.24
CA MET A 56 2.19 16.81 -8.89
C MET A 56 3.32 17.11 -9.88
N THR A 57 3.71 18.37 -9.90
CA THR A 57 4.87 18.96 -10.58
C THR A 57 5.82 19.55 -9.53
N ALA A 58 7.05 19.87 -9.92
CA ALA A 58 8.04 20.48 -9.05
C ALA A 58 7.54 21.82 -8.44
N ALA A 59 6.72 22.58 -9.18
CA ALA A 59 6.21 23.87 -8.71
C ALA A 59 5.06 23.76 -7.70
N ASP A 60 4.13 22.82 -7.89
CA ASP A 60 2.95 22.64 -7.03
C ASP A 60 3.11 21.52 -5.98
N ALA A 61 4.30 20.93 -5.87
CA ALA A 61 4.63 19.91 -4.87
C ALA A 61 4.31 20.37 -3.44
N ILE A 62 3.46 19.61 -2.76
CA ILE A 62 2.99 19.91 -1.40
C ILE A 62 3.81 19.09 -0.38
N GLU A 63 4.56 19.77 0.48
CA GLU A 63 5.36 19.13 1.52
C GLU A 63 4.50 18.26 2.46
N GLY A 64 5.01 17.08 2.78
CA GLY A 64 4.33 16.10 3.65
C GLY A 64 3.36 15.17 2.92
N GLN A 65 2.92 15.51 1.70
CA GLN A 65 2.03 14.66 0.90
C GLN A 65 2.82 13.67 0.03
N VAL A 66 2.14 12.62 -0.45
CA VAL A 66 2.71 11.68 -1.41
C VAL A 66 2.34 12.10 -2.82
N GLY A 67 3.32 12.48 -3.62
CA GLY A 67 3.14 12.94 -4.99
C GLY A 67 3.53 11.88 -6.02
N ILE A 68 2.93 11.94 -7.21
CA ILE A 68 3.36 11.24 -8.42
C ILE A 68 3.88 12.29 -9.40
N PHE A 69 5.13 12.15 -9.80
CA PHE A 69 5.81 13.09 -10.68
C PHE A 69 6.23 12.38 -11.96
N GLU A 70 5.88 12.95 -13.11
CA GLU A 70 6.45 12.56 -14.38
C GLU A 70 7.66 13.45 -14.67
N VAL A 71 8.86 12.87 -14.65
CA VAL A 71 10.11 13.62 -14.72
C VAL A 71 11.07 13.04 -15.74
N ILE A 72 11.91 13.89 -16.32
CA ILE A 72 13.03 13.52 -17.18
C ILE A 72 14.31 13.52 -16.35
N ILE A 73 15.07 12.43 -16.40
CA ILE A 73 16.28 12.30 -15.58
C ILE A 73 17.42 13.16 -16.12
N ASP A 74 17.91 14.11 -15.32
CA ASP A 74 18.98 15.02 -15.73
C ASP A 74 20.37 14.43 -15.51
N ARG A 75 20.65 14.02 -14.26
CA ARG A 75 21.96 13.48 -13.85
C ARG A 75 21.91 12.77 -12.50
N LEU A 76 22.77 11.76 -12.38
CA LEU A 76 23.16 11.15 -11.11
C LEU A 76 24.27 11.97 -10.43
N ILE A 77 24.13 12.20 -9.13
CA ILE A 77 25.06 12.91 -8.28
C ILE A 77 25.51 11.94 -7.18
N LEU A 78 26.74 11.46 -7.31
CA LEU A 78 27.33 10.53 -6.35
C LEU A 78 27.94 11.29 -5.15
N PRO A 79 27.87 10.70 -3.94
CA PRO A 79 28.46 11.32 -2.76
C PRO A 79 29.99 11.32 -2.85
N GLY A 80 30.61 12.46 -2.53
CA GLY A 80 32.07 12.58 -2.43
C GLY A 80 32.66 12.08 -1.11
N LYS A 81 31.82 11.72 -0.13
CA LYS A 81 32.22 11.22 1.19
C LYS A 81 31.25 10.13 1.66
N PRO A 82 31.72 9.14 2.46
CA PRO A 82 30.85 8.18 3.12
C PRO A 82 29.79 8.86 3.98
N GLY A 83 28.57 8.32 4.00
CA GLY A 83 27.45 8.83 4.80
C GLY A 83 26.63 9.95 4.15
N VAL A 84 27.07 10.49 3.01
CA VAL A 84 26.26 11.42 2.20
C VAL A 84 25.35 10.60 1.27
N PRO A 85 24.07 10.95 1.10
CA PRO A 85 23.16 10.21 0.24
C PRO A 85 23.49 10.38 -1.25
N ILE A 86 23.07 9.40 -2.04
CA ILE A 86 23.08 9.49 -3.50
C ILE A 86 21.88 10.34 -3.92
N LYS A 87 22.09 11.28 -4.84
CA LYS A 87 21.02 12.14 -5.37
C LYS A 87 20.89 11.94 -6.86
N VAL A 88 19.66 11.91 -7.35
CA VAL A 88 19.36 12.04 -8.78
C VAL A 88 18.56 13.30 -8.97
N ARG A 89 19.04 14.18 -9.86
CA ARG A 89 18.26 15.35 -10.27
C ARG A 89 17.44 14.96 -11.50
N ALA A 90 16.17 15.31 -11.47
CA ALA A 90 15.28 15.22 -12.60
C ALA A 90 14.49 16.52 -12.76
N SER A 91 13.95 16.74 -13.95
CA SER A 91 13.22 17.95 -14.30
C SER A 91 11.84 17.62 -14.87
N ASP A 92 10.90 18.54 -14.66
CA ASP A 92 9.63 18.58 -15.37
C ASP A 92 9.45 19.96 -16.02
N GLN A 93 8.25 20.25 -16.54
CA GLN A 93 7.97 21.52 -17.22
C GLN A 93 8.01 22.74 -16.29
N THR A 94 8.02 22.54 -14.97
CA THR A 94 7.83 23.57 -13.95
C THR A 94 9.07 23.80 -13.09
N GLY A 95 10.00 22.84 -13.06
CA GLY A 95 11.22 22.96 -12.26
C GLY A 95 12.01 21.65 -12.18
N PHE A 96 12.60 21.40 -11.01
CA PHE A 96 13.40 20.22 -10.76
C PHE A 96 13.07 19.58 -9.41
N VAL A 97 13.23 18.26 -9.36
CA VAL A 97 13.03 17.43 -8.18
C VAL A 97 14.30 16.61 -7.92
N HIS A 98 14.65 16.47 -6.65
CA HIS A 98 15.75 15.62 -6.21
C HIS A 98 15.22 14.31 -5.63
N MET A 99 15.61 13.18 -6.22
CA MET A 99 15.38 11.88 -5.62
C MET A 99 16.60 11.46 -4.81
N ILE A 100 16.38 10.95 -3.60
CA ILE A 100 17.44 10.73 -2.62
C ILE A 100 17.44 9.29 -2.12
N TRP A 101 18.62 8.66 -2.09
CA TRP A 101 18.82 7.35 -1.46
C TRP A 101 19.91 7.44 -0.39
N PHE A 102 19.57 7.04 0.83
CA PHE A 102 20.54 6.79 1.89
C PHE A 102 21.10 5.37 1.72
N GLY A 103 22.38 5.28 1.32
CA GLY A 103 23.02 4.01 1.00
C GLY A 103 22.64 3.44 -0.38
N GLY A 104 23.12 2.24 -0.67
CA GLY A 104 22.92 1.57 -1.96
C GLY A 104 24.08 1.78 -2.96
N SER A 105 23.89 1.24 -4.17
CA SER A 105 24.89 1.30 -5.25
C SER A 105 24.50 2.36 -6.28
N GLY A 106 25.40 3.32 -6.53
CA GLY A 106 25.23 4.30 -7.59
C GLY A 106 25.00 3.66 -8.97
N GLN A 107 25.66 2.54 -9.25
CA GLN A 107 25.46 1.80 -10.50
C GLN A 107 24.05 1.20 -10.62
N HIS A 108 23.45 0.77 -9.51
CA HIS A 108 22.07 0.29 -9.52
C HIS A 108 21.09 1.45 -9.80
N ILE A 109 21.31 2.59 -9.16
CA ILE A 109 20.48 3.79 -9.35
C ILE A 109 20.61 4.32 -10.78
N ASP A 110 21.81 4.32 -11.36
CA ASP A 110 22.04 4.74 -12.75
C ASP A 110 21.28 3.87 -13.76
N ARG A 111 21.20 2.56 -13.51
CA ARG A 111 20.40 1.63 -14.35
C ARG A 111 18.89 1.83 -14.16
N LEU A 112 18.46 2.17 -12.95
CA LEU A 112 17.05 2.44 -12.64
C LEU A 112 16.59 3.77 -13.26
N LEU A 113 17.47 4.77 -13.24
CA LEU A 113 17.24 6.15 -13.66
C LEU A 113 18.29 6.59 -14.70
N PRO A 114 18.27 6.04 -15.93
CA PRO A 114 19.18 6.46 -16.97
C PRO A 114 18.91 7.91 -17.37
N ARG A 115 19.98 8.67 -17.57
CA ARG A 115 19.89 10.07 -18.00
C ARG A 115 19.12 10.21 -19.32
N GLY A 116 18.23 11.19 -19.38
CA GLY A 116 17.42 11.53 -20.55
C GLY A 116 16.13 10.71 -20.67
N GLU A 117 15.92 9.69 -19.83
CA GLU A 117 14.69 8.91 -19.85
C GLU A 117 13.59 9.56 -18.99
N THR A 118 12.35 9.36 -19.40
CA THR A 118 11.18 9.71 -18.59
C THR A 118 10.90 8.62 -17.56
N ARG A 119 10.55 9.03 -16.35
CA ARG A 119 10.14 8.15 -15.24
C ARG A 119 8.96 8.73 -14.50
N LEU A 120 8.12 7.85 -13.98
CA LEU A 120 7.12 8.18 -12.97
C LEU A 120 7.73 7.91 -11.60
N VAL A 121 7.69 8.90 -10.73
CA VAL A 121 8.30 8.86 -9.40
C VAL A 121 7.23 9.11 -8.38
N SER A 122 7.07 8.19 -7.42
CA SER A 122 6.12 8.31 -6.33
C SER A 122 6.84 8.34 -4.99
N GLY A 123 6.49 9.28 -4.12
CA GLY A 123 6.97 9.27 -2.75
C GLY A 123 6.55 10.51 -1.97
N LYS A 124 6.92 10.50 -0.68
CA LYS A 124 6.64 11.63 0.20
C LYS A 124 7.49 12.83 -0.20
N VAL A 125 6.82 13.95 -0.43
CA VAL A 125 7.44 15.22 -0.74
C VAL A 125 8.04 15.82 0.53
N GLU A 126 9.32 16.13 0.46
CA GLU A 126 10.04 16.91 1.46
C GLU A 126 10.65 18.15 0.81
N ARG A 127 10.96 19.17 1.60
CA ARG A 127 11.72 20.34 1.14
C ARG A 127 13.04 20.46 1.89
N PHE A 128 14.12 20.64 1.13
CA PHE A 128 15.44 20.94 1.70
C PHE A 128 16.09 22.07 0.92
N ASN A 129 16.52 23.13 1.61
CA ASN A 129 17.00 24.37 0.98
C ASN A 129 16.05 24.91 -0.10
N ASN A 130 14.74 24.83 0.16
CA ASN A 130 13.67 25.24 -0.75
C ASN A 130 13.57 24.42 -2.06
N GLU A 131 14.30 23.31 -2.16
CA GLU A 131 14.21 22.37 -3.29
C GLU A 131 13.30 21.20 -2.92
N VAL A 132 12.49 20.76 -3.88
CA VAL A 132 11.65 19.57 -3.74
C VAL A 132 12.55 18.33 -3.74
N GLN A 133 12.38 17.48 -2.74
CA GLN A 133 13.04 16.20 -2.68
C GLN A 133 12.09 15.06 -2.33
N ILE A 134 12.41 13.86 -2.81
CA ILE A 134 11.68 12.63 -2.51
C ILE A 134 12.70 11.60 -2.04
N VAL A 135 12.59 11.18 -0.78
CA VAL A 135 13.49 10.22 -0.17
C VAL A 135 12.99 8.80 -0.44
N HIS A 136 13.88 7.93 -0.92
CA HIS A 136 13.60 6.54 -1.29
C HIS A 136 12.31 6.39 -2.11
N PRO A 137 12.19 7.08 -3.26
CA PRO A 137 10.99 7.02 -4.07
C PRO A 137 10.79 5.64 -4.70
N ASP A 138 9.52 5.32 -4.95
CA ASP A 138 9.16 4.29 -5.91
C ASP A 138 9.32 4.86 -7.32
N VAL A 139 9.94 4.09 -8.22
CA VAL A 139 10.26 4.51 -9.58
C VAL A 139 9.62 3.52 -10.56
N PHE A 140 8.91 4.06 -11.54
CA PHE A 140 8.21 3.31 -12.58
C PHE A 140 8.55 3.86 -13.96
N LYS A 141 8.44 3.01 -14.97
CA LYS A 141 8.43 3.42 -16.36
C LYS A 141 7.07 4.04 -16.72
N PRO A 142 7.00 4.91 -17.74
CA PRO A 142 5.70 5.42 -18.23
C PRO A 142 4.71 4.30 -18.60
N THR A 143 5.20 3.15 -19.09
CA THR A 143 4.37 1.98 -19.42
C THR A 143 3.77 1.27 -18.21
N GLU A 144 4.21 1.60 -16.99
CA GLU A 144 3.79 1.00 -15.72
C GLU A 144 2.87 1.96 -14.95
N ALA A 145 2.35 3.02 -15.60
CA ALA A 145 1.50 4.03 -14.96
C ALA A 145 0.27 3.43 -14.26
N ASP A 146 -0.35 2.42 -14.87
CA ASP A 146 -1.53 1.74 -14.33
C ASP A 146 -1.23 0.92 -13.05
N GLU A 147 0.05 0.67 -12.74
CA GLU A 147 0.45 0.01 -11.50
C GLU A 147 0.45 0.97 -10.29
N ILE A 148 0.44 2.27 -10.53
CA ILE A 148 0.51 3.29 -9.48
C ILE A 148 -0.90 3.53 -8.92
N ALA A 149 -1.22 2.85 -7.82
CA ALA A 149 -2.49 3.05 -7.14
C ALA A 149 -2.58 4.46 -6.52
N ALA A 150 -3.61 5.21 -6.92
CA ALA A 150 -3.93 6.53 -6.36
C ALA A 150 -4.18 6.47 -4.84
N VAL A 151 -4.79 5.38 -4.37
CA VAL A 151 -4.98 5.11 -2.95
C VAL A 151 -4.49 3.71 -2.63
N GLU A 152 -3.68 3.60 -1.59
CA GLU A 152 -3.10 2.34 -1.17
C GLU A 152 -3.23 2.13 0.34
N PRO A 153 -3.98 1.11 0.79
CA PRO A 153 -4.01 0.75 2.20
C PRO A 153 -2.66 0.20 2.65
N VAL A 154 -2.22 0.66 3.81
CA VAL A 154 -1.00 0.23 4.49
C VAL A 154 -1.39 -0.70 5.63
N TYR A 155 -0.93 -1.93 5.58
CA TYR A 155 -1.16 -2.92 6.63
C TYR A 155 0.01 -2.95 7.62
N PRO A 156 -0.25 -3.40 8.87
CA PRO A 156 0.80 -3.70 9.82
C PRO A 156 1.87 -4.60 9.20
N ALA A 157 3.14 -4.21 9.31
CA ALA A 157 4.28 -4.93 8.78
C ALA A 157 5.19 -5.43 9.91
N THR A 158 5.84 -6.57 9.71
CA THR A 158 6.83 -7.12 10.64
C THR A 158 8.11 -7.50 9.89
N LEU A 159 9.20 -7.77 10.60
CA LEU A 159 10.43 -8.25 9.97
C LEU A 159 10.13 -9.51 9.13
N GLY A 160 10.46 -9.45 7.84
CA GLY A 160 10.20 -10.54 6.88
C GLY A 160 8.79 -10.58 6.29
N LEU A 161 7.90 -9.65 6.65
CA LEU A 161 6.52 -9.59 6.17
C LEU A 161 6.09 -8.14 5.90
N SER A 162 6.13 -7.74 4.63
CA SER A 162 5.80 -6.36 4.22
C SER A 162 4.29 -6.13 4.10
N SER A 163 3.87 -4.87 4.25
CA SER A 163 2.48 -4.44 4.02
C SER A 163 1.92 -4.91 2.67
N ARG A 164 2.73 -4.87 1.60
CA ARG A 164 2.34 -5.34 0.26
C ARG A 164 2.03 -6.84 0.23
N VAL A 165 2.76 -7.66 1.00
CA VAL A 165 2.47 -9.09 1.10
C VAL A 165 1.15 -9.30 1.85
N ILE A 166 0.96 -8.61 2.98
CA ILE A 166 -0.30 -8.69 3.75
C ILE A 166 -1.49 -8.28 2.90
N ARG A 167 -1.41 -7.14 2.21
CA ARG A 167 -2.46 -6.68 1.28
C ARG A 167 -2.85 -7.77 0.28
N LYS A 168 -1.87 -8.47 -0.31
CA LYS A 168 -2.15 -9.58 -1.24
C LYS A 168 -2.83 -10.77 -0.57
N LEU A 169 -2.49 -11.09 0.68
CA LEU A 169 -3.15 -12.16 1.44
C LEU A 169 -4.58 -11.76 1.82
N THR A 170 -4.78 -10.51 2.24
CA THR A 170 -6.09 -9.96 2.56
C THR A 170 -7.02 -9.93 1.34
N GLN A 171 -6.52 -9.56 0.16
CA GLN A 171 -7.31 -9.62 -1.07
C GLN A 171 -7.70 -11.07 -1.46
N GLN A 172 -6.82 -12.05 -1.21
CA GLN A 172 -7.18 -13.46 -1.37
C GLN A 172 -8.23 -13.91 -0.36
N ALA A 173 -8.13 -13.45 0.90
CA ALA A 173 -9.13 -13.74 1.92
C ALA A 173 -10.49 -13.08 1.60
N LEU A 174 -10.48 -11.85 1.06
CA LEU A 174 -11.67 -11.11 0.63
C LEU A 174 -12.42 -11.86 -0.46
N ALA A 175 -11.70 -12.46 -1.41
CA ALA A 175 -12.28 -13.28 -2.48
C ALA A 175 -12.94 -14.58 -1.97
N LEU A 176 -12.65 -14.99 -0.74
CA LEU A 176 -13.24 -16.15 -0.08
C LEU A 176 -14.46 -15.80 0.80
N THR A 177 -14.87 -14.52 0.83
CA THR A 177 -16.04 -14.09 1.61
C THR A 177 -17.33 -14.65 1.01
N PRO A 178 -18.14 -15.38 1.78
CA PRO A 178 -19.42 -15.89 1.30
C PRO A 178 -20.52 -14.82 1.31
N ASP A 179 -21.50 -14.95 0.43
CA ASP A 179 -22.73 -14.16 0.50
C ASP A 179 -23.57 -14.66 1.69
N LEU A 180 -23.62 -13.86 2.75
CA LEU A 180 -24.37 -14.17 3.96
C LEU A 180 -25.69 -13.39 3.97
N PRO A 181 -26.79 -14.01 4.42
CA PRO A 181 -28.02 -13.28 4.65
C PRO A 181 -27.78 -12.23 5.74
N GLU A 182 -28.45 -11.08 5.60
CA GLU A 182 -28.42 -10.06 6.64
C GLU A 182 -29.05 -10.61 7.93
N TRP A 183 -28.35 -10.44 9.05
CA TRP A 183 -28.78 -10.92 10.36
C TRP A 183 -29.33 -9.82 11.25
N GLN A 184 -29.12 -8.55 10.88
CA GLN A 184 -29.66 -7.40 11.58
C GLN A 184 -31.12 -7.13 11.20
N ASP A 185 -31.83 -6.45 12.11
CA ASP A 185 -33.18 -5.96 11.83
C ASP A 185 -33.17 -4.97 10.65
N PRO A 186 -34.05 -5.12 9.64
CA PRO A 186 -34.05 -4.24 8.47
C PRO A 186 -34.29 -2.76 8.78
N ALA A 187 -35.12 -2.44 9.78
CA ALA A 187 -35.39 -1.04 10.15
C ALA A 187 -34.18 -0.43 10.87
N TRP A 188 -33.47 -1.22 11.66
CA TRP A 188 -32.20 -0.82 12.27
C TRP A 188 -31.12 -0.57 11.21
N LEU A 189 -30.92 -1.48 10.27
CA LEU A 189 -29.92 -1.34 9.21
C LEU A 189 -30.20 -0.08 8.37
N ALA A 190 -31.46 0.13 7.97
CA ALA A 190 -31.88 1.31 7.21
C ALA A 190 -31.66 2.61 7.98
N LYS A 191 -31.85 2.60 9.32
CA LYS A 191 -31.59 3.77 10.17
C LYS A 191 -30.10 4.11 10.26
N GLN A 192 -29.22 3.11 10.29
CA GLN A 192 -27.77 3.32 10.39
C GLN A 192 -27.12 3.62 9.03
N GLY A 193 -27.76 3.23 7.93
CA GLY A 193 -27.20 3.38 6.59
C GLY A 193 -26.02 2.43 6.31
N TRP A 194 -25.91 1.33 7.05
CA TRP A 194 -24.87 0.33 6.86
C TRP A 194 -25.12 -0.54 5.63
N GLY A 195 -24.05 -0.89 4.93
CA GLY A 195 -24.06 -1.90 3.88
C GLY A 195 -24.17 -3.32 4.43
N ARG A 196 -24.24 -4.29 3.53
CA ARG A 196 -24.18 -5.71 3.90
C ARG A 196 -22.80 -6.07 4.44
N TRP A 197 -22.71 -7.16 5.21
CA TRP A 197 -21.42 -7.61 5.77
C TRP A 197 -20.27 -7.70 4.75
N GLN A 198 -20.51 -8.28 3.56
CA GLN A 198 -19.48 -8.36 2.52
C GLN A 198 -19.04 -6.98 2.01
N GLU A 199 -19.98 -6.04 1.88
CA GLU A 199 -19.70 -4.67 1.43
C GLU A 199 -18.87 -3.93 2.48
N ALA A 200 -19.21 -4.09 3.77
CA ALA A 200 -18.45 -3.50 4.87
C ALA A 200 -17.01 -4.04 4.94
N ILE A 201 -16.84 -5.36 4.80
CA ILE A 201 -15.49 -5.96 4.78
C ILE A 201 -14.70 -5.56 3.53
N ALA A 202 -15.35 -5.39 2.37
CA ALA A 202 -14.68 -4.88 1.19
C ALA A 202 -14.25 -3.42 1.37
N ALA A 203 -15.11 -2.57 1.95
CA ALA A 203 -14.82 -1.17 2.25
C ALA A 203 -13.63 -1.03 3.21
N LEU A 204 -13.56 -1.86 4.26
CA LEU A 204 -12.43 -1.90 5.20
C LEU A 204 -11.07 -2.06 4.51
N HIS A 205 -11.01 -2.81 3.40
CA HIS A 205 -9.78 -3.07 2.66
C HIS A 205 -9.57 -2.18 1.43
N ALA A 206 -10.51 -1.26 1.18
CA ALA A 206 -10.47 -0.29 0.12
C ALA A 206 -10.73 1.14 0.64
N PRO A 207 -10.01 1.61 1.67
CA PRO A 207 -10.16 2.98 2.16
C PRO A 207 -9.77 3.96 1.04
N ALA A 208 -10.56 5.02 0.86
CA ALA A 208 -10.29 6.13 -0.04
C ALA A 208 -9.46 7.23 0.62
N GLY A 209 -9.44 7.29 1.97
CA GLY A 209 -8.64 8.25 2.72
C GLY A 209 -8.53 7.90 4.21
N GLU A 210 -7.79 8.73 4.95
CA GLU A 210 -7.61 8.54 6.40
C GLU A 210 -8.92 8.47 7.20
N PRO A 211 -9.99 9.24 6.87
CA PRO A 211 -11.26 9.14 7.58
C PRO A 211 -11.88 7.73 7.57
N ASP A 212 -11.66 6.95 6.51
CA ASP A 212 -12.21 5.60 6.37
C ASP A 212 -11.51 4.57 7.28
N LEU A 213 -10.42 4.98 7.94
CA LEU A 213 -9.73 4.16 8.94
C LEU A 213 -10.27 4.38 10.35
N ASP A 214 -11.15 5.37 10.55
CA ASP A 214 -11.78 5.63 11.84
C ASP A 214 -12.69 4.45 12.22
N PRO A 215 -12.58 3.89 13.45
CA PRO A 215 -13.50 2.85 13.92
C PRO A 215 -14.99 3.23 13.87
N GLY A 216 -15.31 4.53 13.85
CA GLY A 216 -16.65 5.07 13.70
C GLY A 216 -17.07 5.35 12.25
N SER A 217 -16.19 5.13 11.27
CA SER A 217 -16.58 5.17 9.86
C SER A 217 -17.62 4.09 9.57
N PRO A 218 -18.70 4.40 8.81
CA PRO A 218 -19.68 3.42 8.39
C PRO A 218 -19.09 2.32 7.49
#